data_AF-A0A679IH62-F1
#
_entry.id   AF-A0A679IH62-F1
#
_cell.length_a   1.000
_cell.length_b   1.000
_cell.length_c   1.000
_cell.angle_alpha   90.00
_cell.angle_beta   90.00
_cell.angle_gamma   90.00
#
_symmetry.space_group_name_H-M   'P 1'
#
loop_
_entity.id
_entity.type
_entity.pdbx_description
1 polymer ?
#
loop_
_entity_poly.entity_id
_entity_poly.type
_entity_poly.pdbx_seq_one_letter_code
_entity_poly.pdbx_strand_id
1 'polypeptide(L)' 'MMILALGILILLYPLFSIPTLLKRKEKTGHFFAPDTRILVAKRENMGNNLNMQNKYAFFIDFIVGLSLVCYGLYTILH' A
#
# COMPACT_ATOMS: atom_id res chain seq x y z
N MET A 1 -11.07 14.95 9.99
CA MET A 1 -10.16 15.45 8.92
C MET A 1 -8.76 14.84 8.93
N MET A 2 -8.01 14.85 10.04
CA MET A 2 -6.65 14.28 10.09
C MET A 2 -6.57 12.79 9.68
N ILE A 3 -7.53 11.97 10.14
CA ILE A 3 -7.60 10.53 9.81
C ILE A 3 -7.80 10.30 8.31
N LEU A 4 -8.64 11.12 7.68
CA LEU A 4 -8.88 11.06 6.24
C LEU A 4 -7.59 11.35 5.46
N ALA A 5 -6.84 12.38 5.87
CA ALA A 5 -5.55 12.73 5.26
C ALA A 5 -4.54 11.58 5.41
N LEU A 6 -4.47 10.94 6.58
CA LEU A 6 -3.62 9.77 6.81
C LEU A 6 -4.02 8.57 5.95
N GLY A 7 -5.32 8.29 5.82
CA GLY A 7 -5.83 7.21 4.97
C GLY A 7 -5.46 7.40 3.50
N ILE A 8 -5.61 8.64 2.99
CA ILE A 8 -5.19 8.98 1.62
C ILE A 8 -3.68 8.82 1.47
N LEU A 9 -2.88 9.31 2.42
CA LEU A 9 -1.42 9.20 2.38
C LEU A 9 -0.94 7.74 2.37
N ILE A 10 -1.59 6.87 3.14
CA ILE A 10 -1.30 5.43 3.15
C ILE A 10 -1.69 4.79 1.80
N LEU A 11 -2.84 5.13 1.22
CA LEU A 11 -3.27 4.60 -0.08
C LEU A 11 -2.35 4.98 -1.24
N LEU A 12 -1.59 6.07 -1.14
CA LEU A 12 -0.63 6.45 -2.18
C LEU A 12 0.44 5.36 -2.41
N TYR A 13 0.86 4.63 -1.38
CA TYR A 13 1.89 3.60 -1.50
C TYR A 13 1.46 2.42 -2.40
N PRO A 14 0.31 1.76 -2.19
CA PRO A 14 -0.16 0.72 -3.09
C PRO A 14 -0.45 1.29 -4.49
N LEU A 15 -1.02 2.50 -4.60
CA LEU A 15 -1.26 3.16 -5.89
C LEU A 15 0.02 3.34 -6.72
N PHE A 16 1.10 3.87 -6.13
CA PHE A 16 2.39 4.04 -6.81
C PHE A 16 3.08 2.72 -7.15
N SER A 17 2.71 1.62 -6.50
CA SER A 17 3.27 0.29 -6.79
C SER A 17 2.60 -0.40 -8.00
N ILE A 18 1.39 0.02 -8.39
CA ILE A 18 0.61 -0.60 -9.49
C ILE A 18 1.41 -0.65 -10.81
N PRO A 19 2.06 0.43 -11.28
CA PRO A 19 2.85 0.38 -12.52
C PRO A 19 3.96 -0.68 -12.47
N THR A 20 4.59 -0.86 -11.31
CA THR A 20 5.63 -1.87 -11.12
C THR A 20 5.05 -3.29 -11.14
N LEU A 21 3.90 -3.51 -10.52
CA LEU A 21 3.18 -4.79 -10.55
C LEU A 21 2.75 -5.16 -11.98
N LEU A 22 2.29 -4.19 -12.77
CA LEU A 22 1.94 -4.38 -14.18
C LEU A 22 3.16 -4.77 -15.01
N LYS A 23 4.26 -4.01 -14.92
CA LYS A 23 5.54 -4.35 -15.59
C LYS A 23 6.07 -5.73 -15.20
N ARG A 24 5.86 -6.14 -13.96
CA ARG A 24 6.28 -7.47 -13.47
C ARG A 24 5.41 -8.58 -14.06
N LYS A 25 4.10 -8.38 -14.16
CA LYS A 25 3.18 -9.30 -14.82
C LYS A 25 3.59 -9.55 -16.27
N GLU A 26 3.94 -8.49 -17.00
CA GLU A 26 4.41 -8.59 -18.38
C GLU A 26 5.70 -9.42 -18.50
N LYS A 27 6.65 -9.25 -17.56
CA LYS A 27 7.95 -9.94 -17.61
C LYS A 27 7.94 -11.37 -17.09
N THR A 28 7.13 -11.67 -16.08
CA THR A 28 7.22 -12.91 -15.30
C THR A 28 5.92 -13.72 -15.25
N GLY A 29 4.83 -13.20 -15.81
CA GLY A 29 3.49 -13.79 -15.71
C GLY A 29 2.79 -13.55 -14.36
N HIS A 30 3.49 -13.00 -13.36
CA HIS A 30 2.96 -12.79 -12.01
C HIS A 30 3.02 -11.31 -11.60
N PHE A 31 1.97 -10.82 -10.95
CA PHE A 31 1.92 -9.44 -10.44
C PHE A 31 2.88 -9.22 -9.27
N PHE A 32 2.91 -10.16 -8.33
CA PHE A 32 3.67 -10.04 -7.08
C PHE A 32 4.95 -10.86 -7.13
N ALA A 33 5.93 -10.47 -6.32
CA ALA A 33 7.14 -11.23 -6.14
C ALA A 33 6.89 -12.52 -5.35
N PRO A 34 7.65 -13.60 -5.64
CA PRO A 34 7.65 -14.80 -4.81
C PRO A 34 8.29 -14.57 -3.44
N ASP A 35 8.92 -13.41 -3.22
CA ASP A 35 9.46 -13.01 -1.92
C ASP A 35 8.35 -12.94 -0.88
N THR A 36 8.48 -13.76 0.17
CA THR A 36 7.50 -13.89 1.24
C THR A 36 7.62 -12.79 2.31
N ARG A 37 8.67 -11.98 2.27
CA ARG A 37 8.92 -10.92 3.26
C ARG A 37 7.89 -9.79 3.13
N ILE A 38 7.09 -9.62 4.18
CA ILE A 38 6.09 -8.55 4.31
C ILE A 38 6.77 -7.20 4.60
N LEU A 39 7.86 -7.22 5.38
CA LEU A 39 8.65 -6.06 5.74
C LEU A 39 10.03 -6.17 5.09
N VAL A 40 10.49 -5.07 4.51
CA VAL A 40 11.85 -4.95 3.99
C VAL A 40 12.47 -3.71 4.62
N ALA A 41 13.62 -3.90 5.27
CA ALA A 41 14.38 -2.79 5.83
C ALA A 41 14.81 -1.87 4.69
N LYS A 42 14.25 -0.67 4.65
CA LYS A 42 14.69 0.36 3.72
C LYS A 42 15.80 1.17 4.40
N ARG A 43 16.91 1.41 3.70
CA ARG A 43 17.99 2.29 4.20
C ARG A 43 17.49 3.74 4.28
N GLU A 44 18.16 4.51 5.11
CA GLU A 44 17.81 5.84 5.63
C GLU A 44 17.03 6.74 4.63
N ASN A 45 15.97 7.38 5.15
CA ASN A 45 14.99 8.25 4.45
C ASN A 45 13.88 7.58 3.63
N MET A 46 13.55 6.32 3.88
CA MET A 46 12.42 5.69 3.21
C MET A 46 11.25 5.48 4.16
N GLY A 47 10.06 5.91 3.71
CA GLY A 47 8.78 5.81 4.42
C GLY A 47 8.31 4.37 4.65
N ASN A 48 7.08 4.02 4.26
CA ASN A 48 6.47 2.72 4.59
C ASN A 48 7.41 1.51 4.35
N ASN A 49 7.69 0.73 5.40
CA ASN A 49 8.55 -0.46 5.40
C ASN A 49 7.88 -1.72 4.80
N LEU A 50 6.59 -1.63 4.48
CA LEU A 50 5.87 -2.70 3.80
C LEU A 50 6.41 -2.92 2.39
N ASN A 51 6.64 -4.19 2.07
CA ASN A 51 7.10 -4.63 0.76
C ASN A 51 5.95 -4.61 -0.24
N MET A 52 5.74 -3.50 -0.95
CA MET A 52 4.64 -3.39 -1.94
C MET A 52 4.73 -4.41 -3.10
N GLN A 53 5.85 -5.12 -3.26
CA GLN A 53 5.95 -6.23 -4.21
C GLN A 53 5.40 -7.55 -3.66
N ASN A 54 5.16 -7.66 -2.36
CA ASN A 54 4.51 -8.80 -1.72
C ASN A 54 3.00 -8.56 -1.65
N LYS A 55 2.23 -9.58 -2.02
CA LYS A 55 0.76 -9.50 -2.06
C LYS A 55 0.16 -9.11 -0.71
N TYR A 56 0.64 -9.68 0.39
CA TYR A 56 0.07 -9.46 1.72
C TYR A 56 0.38 -8.05 2.20
N ALA A 57 1.63 -7.59 2.03
CA ALA A 57 2.02 -6.23 2.38
C ALA A 57 1.22 -5.18 1.58
N PHE A 58 1.03 -5.39 0.27
CA PHE A 58 0.18 -4.53 -0.57
C PHE A 58 -1.27 -4.46 -0.06
N PHE A 59 -1.88 -5.62 0.20
CA PHE A 59 -3.29 -5.67 0.65
C PHE A 59 -3.46 -5.13 2.06
N ILE A 60 -2.50 -5.34 2.97
CA ILE A 60 -2.53 -4.75 4.32
C ILE A 60 -2.56 -3.23 4.20
N ASP A 61 -1.67 -2.64 3.40
CA ASP A 61 -1.59 -1.19 3.24
C ASP A 61 -2.85 -0.62 2.58
N PHE A 62 -3.37 -1.32 1.56
CA PHE A 62 -4.61 -0.96 0.89
C PHE A 62 -5.81 -0.99 1.85
N ILE A 63 -5.98 -2.07 2.62
CA ILE A 63 -7.09 -2.22 3.56
C ILE A 63 -6.99 -1.18 4.67
N VAL A 64 -5.81 -1.00 5.28
CA VAL A 64 -5.62 0.01 6.34
C VAL A 64 -5.93 1.41 5.82
N GLY A 65 -5.40 1.77 4.66
CA GLY A 65 -5.67 3.07 4.04
C GLY A 65 -7.15 3.27 3.73
N LEU A 66 -7.80 2.26 3.14
CA LEU A 66 -9.23 2.30 2.82
C LEU A 66 -10.09 2.42 4.09
N SER A 67 -9.79 1.64 5.14
CA SER A 67 -10.49 1.71 6.42
C SER A 67 -10.39 3.10 7.07
N LEU A 68 -9.21 3.73 7.01
CA LEU A 68 -9.01 5.09 7.53
C LEU A 68 -9.78 6.14 6.72
N VAL A 69 -9.85 5.99 5.40
CA VAL A 69 -10.67 6.87 4.56
C VAL A 69 -12.15 6.70 4.88
N CYS A 70 -12.66 5.46 4.93
CA CYS A 70 -14.04 5.16 5.28
C CYS A 70 -14.42 5.71 6.66
N TYR A 71 -13.56 5.49 7.67
CA TYR A 71 -13.77 6.02 9.01
C TYR A 71 -13.72 7.56 9.02
N GLY A 72 -12.75 8.14 8.33
CA GLY A 72 -12.62 9.59 8.18
C GLY A 72 -13.86 10.23 7.56
N LEU A 73 -14.42 9.63 6.51
CA LEU A 73 -15.67 10.07 5.88
C LEU A 73 -16.87 9.90 6.81
N TYR A 74 -16.96 8.77 7.53
CA TYR A 74 -18.02 8.52 8.49
C TYR A 74 -18.09 9.62 9.55
N THR A 75 -16.94 9.99 10.15
CA THR A 75 -16.83 11.06 11.15
C THR A 75 -17.07 12.48 10.64
N ILE A 76 -17.14 12.68 9.31
CA ILE A 76 -17.46 13.99 8.72
C ILE A 76 -18.97 14.07 8.43
N LEU A 77 -19.57 12.94 8.07
CA LEU A 77 -20.97 12.84 7.68
C LEU A 77 -21.92 12.66 8.89
N HIS A 78 -21.39 12.21 10.03
CA HIS A 78 -22.09 12.02 11.30
C HIS A 78 -21.30 12.70 12.42
#